data_AF-A0A317KSS6-F1
#
_entry.id   AF-A0A317KSS6-F1
#
_cell.length_a   1.000
_cell.length_b   1.000
_cell.length_c   1.000
_cell.angle_alpha   90.00
_cell.angle_beta   90.00
_cell.angle_gamma   90.00
#
_symmetry.space_group_name_H-M   'P 1'
#
loop_
_entity.id
_entity.type
_entity.pdbx_description
1 polymer ?
#
loop_
_entity_poly.entity_id
_entity_poly.type
_entity_poly.pdbx_seq_one_letter_code
_entity_poly.pdbx_strand_id
1 'polypeptide(L)'
;MVDHAHPRRWPAYAMAVLFLGYALGKAVFAAQSRLGFPGGPPVSAAEAEGYFLDPAVAQWTAAATGVLGASLALATVTSLGRWLPRGVMLLALAGMLLAVGGGALIMILDGFVGLGVGWQWHHGILGIVVIGLLVETIRSYETATRRRVAG
;
A
#
# COMPACT_ATOMS: atom_id res chain seq x y z
N MET A 1 -7.60 -18.59 23.44
CA MET A 1 -8.72 -18.94 22.56
C MET A 1 -8.88 -17.80 21.57
N VAL A 2 -8.39 -17.95 20.34
CA VAL A 2 -8.52 -16.90 19.32
C VAL A 2 -9.92 -16.99 18.78
N ASP A 3 -10.75 -15.99 19.08
CA ASP A 3 -12.14 -15.97 18.66
C ASP A 3 -12.23 -15.89 17.12
N HIS A 4 -12.59 -17.01 16.49
CA HIS A 4 -12.78 -17.12 15.04
C HIS A 4 -14.15 -16.60 14.57
N ALA A 5 -15.01 -16.16 15.50
CA ALA A 5 -16.35 -15.67 15.21
C ALA A 5 -16.33 -14.30 14.51
N HIS A 6 -15.34 -13.44 14.83
CA HIS A 6 -15.25 -12.11 14.25
C HIS A 6 -14.14 -11.99 13.19
N PRO A 7 -14.45 -11.47 11.97
CA PRO A 7 -13.44 -11.17 10.97
C PRO A 7 -12.40 -10.20 11.54
N ARG A 8 -11.11 -10.53 11.39
CA ARG A 8 -10.00 -9.73 11.90
C ARG A 8 -9.91 -8.41 11.14
N ARG A 9 -10.17 -7.29 11.83
CA ARG A 9 -10.13 -5.94 11.21
C ARG A 9 -8.76 -5.28 11.25
N TRP A 10 -7.89 -5.74 12.15
CA TRP A 10 -6.59 -5.14 12.38
C TRP A 10 -5.68 -5.03 11.13
N PRO A 11 -5.67 -5.98 10.15
CA PRO A 11 -4.80 -5.84 8.98
C PRO A 11 -5.18 -4.61 8.14
N ALA A 12 -6.48 -4.33 8.02
CA ALA A 12 -6.98 -3.16 7.30
C ALA A 12 -6.54 -1.85 7.99
N TYR A 13 -6.60 -1.79 9.32
CA TYR A 13 -6.12 -0.62 10.07
C TYR A 13 -4.61 -0.44 9.96
N ALA A 14 -3.83 -1.54 10.04
CA ALA A 14 -2.39 -1.49 9.84
C ALA A 14 -2.03 -0.99 8.44
N MET A 15 -2.69 -1.51 7.39
CA MET A 15 -2.51 -1.02 6.02
C MET A 15 -2.88 0.45 5.89
N ALA A 16 -4.00 0.89 6.48
CA ALA A 16 -4.41 2.28 6.44
C ALA A 16 -3.36 3.21 7.07
N VAL A 17 -2.81 2.86 8.23
CA VAL A 17 -1.74 3.62 8.88
C VAL A 17 -0.49 3.67 8.00
N LEU A 18 -0.08 2.55 7.41
CA LEU A 18 1.08 2.52 6.51
C LEU A 18 0.89 3.43 5.29
N PHE A 19 -0.28 3.40 4.66
CA PHE A 19 -0.58 4.25 3.52
C PHE A 19 -0.67 5.73 3.88
N LEU A 20 -1.23 6.08 5.04
CA LEU A 20 -1.26 7.46 5.51
C LEU A 20 0.15 7.97 5.84
N GLY A 21 0.99 7.13 6.45
CA GLY A 21 2.40 7.45 6.67
C GLY A 21 3.16 7.66 5.37
N TYR A 22 2.94 6.78 4.39
CA TYR A 22 3.46 6.95 3.03
C TYR A 22 2.97 8.24 2.38
N ALA A 23 1.66 8.52 2.42
CA ALA A 23 1.06 9.71 1.84
C ALA A 23 1.62 11.00 2.46
N LEU A 24 1.78 11.03 3.78
CA LEU A 24 2.38 12.15 4.49
C LEU A 24 3.83 12.35 4.05
N GLY A 25 4.64 11.30 4.00
CA GLY A 25 6.02 11.41 3.54
C GLY A 25 6.10 11.90 2.08
N LYS A 26 5.19 11.43 1.22
CA LYS A 26 5.08 11.90 -0.17
C LYS A 26 4.67 13.37 -0.26
N ALA A 27 3.72 13.83 0.56
CA ALA A 27 3.34 15.24 0.63
C ALA A 27 4.52 16.14 1.08
N VAL A 28 5.33 15.68 2.05
CA VAL A 28 6.54 16.40 2.47
C VAL A 28 7.55 16.52 1.32
N PHE A 29 7.79 15.43 0.58
CA PHE A 29 8.69 15.44 -0.58
C PHE A 29 8.15 16.32 -1.71
N ALA A 30 6.83 16.33 -1.91
CA ALA A 30 6.16 17.20 -2.88
C ALA A 30 6.33 18.68 -2.53
N ALA A 31 6.17 19.05 -1.24
CA ALA A 31 6.39 20.41 -0.76
C ALA A 31 7.85 20.88 -0.91
N GLN A 32 8.79 19.93 -1.02
CA GLN A 32 10.21 20.19 -1.26
C GLN A 32 10.61 20.09 -2.73
N SER A 33 9.64 19.84 -3.64
CA SER A 33 9.88 19.54 -5.06
C SER A 33 10.95 18.46 -5.28
N ARG A 34 10.97 17.45 -4.41
CA ARG A 34 12.00 16.41 -4.37
C ARG A 34 11.43 15.05 -4.74
N LEU A 35 12.12 14.31 -5.62
CA LEU A 35 11.78 12.91 -5.87
C LEU A 35 12.29 11.97 -4.76
N GLY A 36 11.73 10.76 -4.71
CA GLY A 36 12.15 9.72 -3.79
C GLY A 36 11.02 9.09 -2.98
N PHE A 37 11.38 8.19 -2.08
CA PHE A 37 10.49 7.43 -1.23
C PHE A 37 10.83 7.71 0.24
N PRO A 38 9.84 7.93 1.13
CA PRO A 38 10.11 8.16 2.55
C PRO A 38 10.89 7.01 3.20
N GLY A 39 12.10 7.28 3.68
CA GLY A 39 13.01 6.27 4.24
C GLY A 39 13.77 5.42 3.21
N GLY A 40 13.47 5.55 1.92
CA GLY A 40 14.14 4.83 0.84
C GLY A 40 15.49 5.42 0.43
N PRO A 41 16.18 4.80 -0.54
CA PRO A 41 17.45 5.30 -1.05
C PRO A 41 17.32 6.70 -1.64
N PRO A 42 18.38 7.53 -1.58
CA PRO A 42 18.38 8.87 -2.15
C PRO A 42 18.24 8.78 -3.68
N VAL A 43 17.48 9.72 -4.26
CA VAL A 43 17.38 9.87 -5.72
C VAL A 43 18.44 10.87 -6.17
N SER A 44 19.29 10.47 -7.12
CA SER A 44 20.31 11.35 -7.68
C SER A 44 19.70 12.44 -8.57
N ALA A 45 20.42 13.55 -8.77
CA ALA A 45 19.97 14.62 -9.65
C ALA A 45 19.78 14.13 -11.10
N ALA A 46 20.67 13.26 -11.59
CA ALA A 46 20.58 12.68 -12.92
C ALA A 46 19.33 11.81 -13.11
N GLU A 47 18.97 10.99 -12.11
CA GLU A 47 17.72 10.22 -12.14
C GLU A 47 16.48 11.12 -12.08
N ALA A 48 16.56 12.23 -11.35
CA ALA A 48 15.47 13.18 -11.26
C ALA A 48 15.24 13.94 -12.57
N GLU A 49 16.31 14.34 -13.26
CA GLU A 49 16.25 14.99 -14.58
C GLU A 49 15.67 14.06 -15.66
N GLY A 50 15.95 12.75 -15.55
CA GLY A 50 15.37 11.75 -16.45
C GLY A 50 13.91 11.40 -16.16
N TYR A 51 13.31 11.97 -15.11
CA TYR A 51 11.94 11.63 -14.71
C TYR A 51 10.92 12.36 -15.59
N PHE A 52 9.93 11.61 -16.08
CA PHE A 52 8.96 12.14 -17.05
C PHE A 52 8.04 13.24 -16.48
N LEU A 53 7.75 13.19 -15.18
CA LEU A 53 6.88 14.14 -14.50
C LEU A 53 7.69 15.14 -13.68
N ASP A 54 7.13 16.34 -13.50
CA ASP A 54 7.62 17.26 -12.48
C ASP A 54 7.67 16.56 -11.10
N PRO A 55 8.76 16.71 -10.32
CA PRO A 55 8.90 16.10 -9.01
C PRO A 55 7.73 16.35 -8.07
N ALA A 56 7.24 17.59 -7.97
CA ALA A 56 6.14 17.91 -7.07
C ALA A 56 4.83 17.24 -7.53
N VAL A 57 4.53 17.26 -8.83
CA VAL A 57 3.36 16.58 -9.40
C VAL A 57 3.40 15.07 -9.16
N ALA A 58 4.55 14.45 -9.39
CA ALA A 58 4.76 13.03 -9.16
C ALA A 58 4.51 12.65 -7.70
N GLN A 59 5.05 13.44 -6.77
CA GLN A 59 4.93 13.19 -5.33
C GLN A 59 3.52 13.49 -4.80
N TRP A 60 2.83 14.52 -5.29
CA TRP A 60 1.43 14.76 -4.95
C TRP A 60 0.52 13.65 -5.44
N THR A 61 0.78 13.12 -6.64
CA THR A 61 0.05 11.97 -7.18
C THR A 61 0.30 10.72 -6.34
N ALA A 62 1.55 10.48 -5.93
CA ALA A 62 1.91 9.42 -5.00
C ALA A 62 1.25 9.60 -3.62
N ALA A 63 1.14 10.82 -3.11
CA ALA A 63 0.43 11.11 -1.87
C ALA A 63 -1.07 10.80 -1.99
N ALA A 64 -1.71 11.23 -3.09
CA ALA A 64 -3.12 10.97 -3.36
C ALA A 64 -3.42 9.47 -3.47
N THR A 65 -2.56 8.70 -4.14
CA THR A 65 -2.69 7.23 -4.20
C THR A 65 -2.50 6.56 -2.84
N GLY A 66 -1.64 7.11 -1.98
CA GLY A 66 -1.56 6.69 -0.57
C GLY A 66 -2.88 6.91 0.17
N VAL A 67 -3.47 8.10 0.10
CA VAL A 67 -4.77 8.39 0.71
C VAL A 67 -5.88 7.48 0.16
N LEU A 68 -5.87 7.22 -1.15
CA LEU A 68 -6.80 6.29 -1.79
C LEU A 68 -6.63 4.86 -1.27
N GLY A 69 -5.39 4.38 -1.16
CA GLY A 69 -5.07 3.06 -0.61
C GLY A 69 -5.52 2.90 0.84
N ALA A 70 -5.30 3.92 1.68
CA ALA A 70 -5.80 3.95 3.06
C ALA A 70 -7.33 3.89 3.11
N SER A 71 -7.99 4.69 2.27
CA SER A 71 -9.46 4.73 2.19
C SER A 71 -10.04 3.39 1.75
N LEU A 72 -9.42 2.74 0.77
CA LEU A 72 -9.81 1.42 0.29
C LEU A 72 -9.64 0.36 1.38
N ALA A 73 -8.51 0.36 2.10
CA ALA A 73 -8.29 -0.54 3.23
C ALA A 73 -9.37 -0.34 4.31
N LEU A 74 -9.66 0.90 4.72
CA LEU A 74 -10.71 1.20 5.70
C LEU A 74 -12.11 0.81 5.21
N ALA A 75 -12.39 0.95 3.91
CA ALA A 75 -13.67 0.53 3.34
C ALA A 75 -13.94 -0.97 3.55
N THR A 76 -12.89 -1.81 3.60
CA THR A 76 -13.06 -3.25 3.85
C THR A 76 -13.65 -3.59 5.23
N VAL A 77 -13.53 -2.70 6.21
CA VAL A 77 -13.91 -2.95 7.61
C VAL A 77 -14.95 -1.95 8.17
N THR A 78 -15.32 -0.92 7.40
CA THR A 78 -16.28 0.11 7.80
C THR A 78 -17.64 -0.04 7.09
N SER A 79 -18.63 0.75 7.47
CA SER A 79 -19.93 0.81 6.78
C SER A 79 -19.82 1.34 5.35
N LEU A 80 -18.81 2.17 5.06
CA LEU A 80 -18.63 2.79 3.75
C LEU A 80 -18.45 1.77 2.63
N GLY A 81 -17.69 0.69 2.88
CA GLY A 81 -17.51 -0.37 1.87
C GLY A 81 -18.71 -1.28 1.68
N ARG A 82 -19.79 -1.16 2.47
CA ARG A 82 -21.01 -1.94 2.27
C ARG A 82 -21.82 -1.47 1.06
N TRP A 83 -21.59 -0.24 0.60
CA TRP A 83 -22.23 0.34 -0.57
C TRP A 83 -21.67 -0.18 -1.89
N LEU A 84 -20.46 -0.76 -1.87
CA LEU A 84 -19.80 -1.27 -3.06
C LEU A 84 -20.18 -2.73 -3.31
N PRO A 85 -20.52 -3.12 -4.56
CA PRO A 85 -20.67 -4.52 -4.91
C PRO A 85 -19.40 -5.31 -4.59
N ARG A 86 -19.54 -6.50 -4.01
CA ARG A 86 -18.39 -7.35 -3.59
C ARG A 86 -17.35 -7.54 -4.70
N GLY A 87 -17.81 -7.78 -5.94
CA GLY A 87 -16.92 -7.96 -7.09
C GLY A 87 -16.07 -6.72 -7.38
N VAL A 88 -16.64 -5.52 -7.27
CA VAL A 88 -15.94 -4.24 -7.48
C VAL A 88 -14.88 -4.04 -6.41
N MET A 89 -15.21 -4.30 -5.14
CA MET A 89 -14.23 -4.19 -4.04
C MET A 89 -13.08 -5.19 -4.21
N LEU A 90 -13.37 -6.45 -4.57
CA LEU A 90 -12.33 -7.45 -4.81
C LEU A 90 -11.43 -7.08 -5.99
N LEU A 91 -11.99 -6.52 -7.06
CA LEU A 91 -11.21 -6.03 -8.19
C LEU A 91 -10.30 -4.86 -7.78
N ALA A 92 -10.82 -3.91 -6.99
CA ALA A 92 -10.02 -2.80 -6.47
C ALA A 92 -8.88 -3.29 -5.57
N LEU A 93 -9.16 -4.24 -4.68
CA LEU A 93 -8.16 -4.87 -3.82
C LEU A 93 -7.12 -5.68 -4.61
N ALA A 94 -7.52 -6.35 -5.69
CA ALA A 94 -6.60 -7.05 -6.58
C ALA A 94 -5.69 -6.07 -7.31
N GLY A 95 -6.23 -4.96 -7.82
CA GLY A 95 -5.43 -3.88 -8.43
C GLY A 95 -4.44 -3.28 -7.43
N MET A 96 -4.89 -3.05 -6.19
CA MET A 96 -4.03 -2.61 -5.10
C MET A 96 -2.93 -3.62 -4.78
N LEU A 97 -3.24 -4.93 -4.77
CA LEU A 97 -2.26 -5.99 -4.58
C LEU A 97 -1.19 -6.00 -5.67
N LEU A 98 -1.58 -5.81 -6.93
CA LEU A 98 -0.62 -5.74 -8.04
C LEU A 98 0.28 -4.50 -7.92
N ALA A 99 -0.30 -3.32 -7.69
CA ALA A 99 0.45 -2.08 -7.60
C ALA A 99 1.42 -2.06 -6.40
N VAL A 100 0.90 -2.37 -5.21
CA VAL A 100 1.67 -2.37 -3.95
C VAL A 100 2.63 -3.56 -3.92
N GLY A 101 2.18 -4.72 -4.36
CA GLY A 101 2.99 -5.94 -4.44
C GLY A 101 4.15 -5.79 -5.42
N GLY A 102 3.95 -5.11 -6.56
CA GLY A 102 5.03 -4.79 -7.50
C GLY A 102 6.12 -3.93 -6.84
N GLY A 103 5.73 -2.84 -6.16
CA GLY A 103 6.68 -2.00 -5.42
C GLY A 103 7.39 -2.75 -4.29
N ALA A 104 6.64 -3.54 -3.50
CA ALA A 104 7.20 -4.35 -2.43
C ALA A 104 8.16 -5.43 -2.96
N LEU A 105 7.87 -6.04 -4.11
CA LEU A 105 8.76 -7.03 -4.73
C LEU A 105 10.07 -6.39 -5.17
N ILE A 106 10.06 -5.16 -5.71
CA ILE A 106 11.28 -4.41 -6.01
C ILE A 106 12.11 -4.21 -4.72
N MET A 107 11.48 -3.81 -3.62
CA MET A 107 12.16 -3.64 -2.33
C MET A 107 12.75 -4.95 -1.79
N ILE A 108 12.06 -6.07 -1.98
CA ILE A 108 12.51 -7.41 -1.59
C ILE A 108 13.72 -7.84 -2.42
N LEU A 109 13.60 -7.78 -3.75
CA LEU A 109 14.65 -8.22 -4.66
C LEU A 109 15.91 -7.37 -4.51
N ASP A 110 15.76 -6.05 -4.43
CA ASP A 110 16.91 -5.18 -4.24
C ASP A 110 17.48 -5.31 -2.81
N GLY A 111 16.63 -5.30 -1.78
CA GLY A 111 17.07 -5.39 -0.38
C GLY A 111 17.80 -6.68 0.00
N PHE A 112 17.46 -7.82 -0.63
CA PHE A 112 18.08 -9.10 -0.31
C PHE A 112 19.04 -9.64 -1.37
N VAL A 113 18.86 -9.25 -2.63
CA VAL A 113 19.63 -9.77 -3.77
C VAL A 113 20.49 -8.69 -4.44
N GLY A 114 20.22 -7.40 -4.19
CA GLY A 114 20.97 -6.28 -4.77
C GLY A 114 20.62 -5.99 -6.24
N LEU A 115 19.39 -6.32 -6.67
CA LEU A 115 18.93 -6.16 -8.05
C LEU A 115 18.30 -4.79 -8.37
N GLY A 116 18.72 -3.70 -7.71
CA GLY A 116 18.09 -2.39 -7.91
C GLY A 116 18.93 -1.17 -7.51
N VAL A 117 18.24 -0.17 -6.97
CA VAL A 117 18.72 1.20 -6.75
C VAL A 117 19.30 1.43 -5.34
N GLY A 118 19.56 0.36 -4.58
CA GLY A 118 20.21 0.43 -3.27
C GLY A 118 19.25 0.36 -2.08
N TRP A 119 18.08 -0.27 -2.23
CA TRP A 119 17.24 -0.63 -1.10
C TRP A 119 18.01 -1.53 -0.13
N GLN A 120 17.82 -1.30 1.17
CA GLN A 120 18.49 -2.06 2.22
C GLN A 120 17.66 -3.28 2.66
N TRP A 121 18.28 -4.28 3.28
CA TRP A 121 17.62 -5.52 3.74
C TRP A 121 16.33 -5.30 4.54
N HIS A 122 16.29 -4.27 5.40
CA HIS A 122 15.11 -3.96 6.21
C HIS A 122 13.93 -3.46 5.37
N HIS A 123 14.18 -2.86 4.20
CA HIS A 123 13.15 -2.54 3.22
C HIS A 123 12.58 -3.80 2.57
N GLY A 124 13.40 -4.82 2.34
CA GLY A 124 12.92 -6.12 1.91
C GLY A 124 11.99 -6.77 2.93
N ILE A 125 12.32 -6.69 4.22
CA ILE A 125 11.42 -7.12 5.31
C ILE A 125 10.11 -6.33 5.28
N LEU A 126 10.19 -5.00 5.15
CA LEU A 126 9.00 -4.15 5.03
C LEU A 126 8.12 -4.57 3.85
N GLY A 127 8.72 -4.88 2.69
CA GLY A 127 7.99 -5.39 1.53
C GLY A 127 7.22 -6.69 1.83
N ILE A 128 7.86 -7.65 2.50
CA ILE A 128 7.22 -8.91 2.92
C ILE A 128 6.03 -8.63 3.86
N VAL A 129 6.25 -7.77 4.85
CA VAL A 129 5.21 -7.39 5.82
C VAL A 129 4.03 -6.72 5.12
N VAL A 130 4.27 -5.78 4.22
CA VAL A 130 3.22 -5.07 3.46
C VAL A 130 2.40 -6.04 2.60
N ILE A 131 3.06 -6.96 1.89
CA ILE A 131 2.36 -8.00 1.09
C ILE A 131 1.51 -8.87 2.01
N GLY A 132 2.08 -9.35 3.12
CA GLY A 132 1.37 -10.19 4.08
C GLY A 132 0.12 -9.50 4.66
N LEU A 133 0.25 -8.24 5.08
CA LEU A 133 -0.86 -7.44 5.60
C LEU A 133 -1.94 -7.20 4.53
N LEU A 134 -1.55 -6.96 3.28
CA LEU A 134 -2.49 -6.75 2.19
C LEU A 134 -3.25 -8.05 1.85
N VAL A 135 -2.55 -9.18 1.78
CA VAL A 135 -3.18 -10.50 1.62
C VAL A 135 -4.15 -10.79 2.76
N GLU A 136 -3.76 -10.55 4.02
CA GLU A 136 -4.64 -10.77 5.17
C GLU A 136 -5.84 -9.80 5.19
N THR A 137 -5.68 -8.57 4.69
CA THR A 137 -6.78 -7.62 4.49
C THR A 137 -7.80 -8.18 3.50
N ILE A 138 -7.33 -8.70 2.35
CA ILE A 138 -8.18 -9.30 1.31
C ILE A 138 -8.90 -10.55 1.85
N ARG A 139 -8.17 -11.46 2.50
CA ARG A 139 -8.72 -12.70 3.07
C ARG A 139 -9.78 -12.41 4.14
N SER A 140 -9.54 -11.40 4.99
CA SER A 140 -10.49 -10.97 6.01
C SER A 140 -11.77 -10.41 5.38
N TYR A 141 -11.64 -9.54 4.37
CA TYR A 141 -12.79 -9.00 3.63
C TYR A 141 -13.60 -10.10 2.92
N GLU A 142 -12.92 -11.02 2.25
CA GLU A 142 -13.57 -12.12 1.54
C GLU A 142 -14.36 -13.01 2.50
N THR A 143 -13.76 -13.38 3.63
CA THR A 143 -14.40 -14.21 4.65
C THR A 143 -15.62 -13.50 5.26
N ALA A 144 -15.48 -12.21 5.59
CA ALA A 144 -16.56 -11.41 6.16
C ALA A 144 -17.75 -11.26 5.21
N THR A 145 -17.49 -11.09 3.91
CA THR A 145 -18.54 -10.87 2.91
C THR A 145 -19.22 -12.15 2.45
N ARG A 146 -18.50 -13.29 2.38
CA ARG A 146 -19.12 -14.60 2.10
C ARG A 146 -20.15 -14.99 3.18
N ARG A 147 -19.82 -14.77 4.47
CA ARG A 147 -20.74 -15.07 5.58
C ARG A 147 -22.05 -14.26 5.51
N ARG A 148 -22.02 -13.04 4.97
CA ARG A 148 -23.23 -12.20 4.82
C ARG A 148 -24.17 -12.63 3.70
N VAL A 149 -23.68 -13.38 2.71
CA VAL A 149 -24.52 -13.87 1.60
C VAL A 149 -25.17 -15.22 1.96
N ALA A 150 -24.61 -15.94 2.93
CA ALA A 150 -25.04 -17.28 3.34
C ALA A 150 -26.05 -17.31 4.50
N GLY A 151 -26.41 -16.17 5.08
CA GLY A 151 -27.40 -16.03 6.15
C GLY A 151 -28.40 -14.94 5.81
#